data_AF-A0A2C6KT75-F1
#
_entry.id   AF-A0A2C6KT75-F1
#
_cell.length_a   1.000
_cell.length_b   1.000
_cell.length_c   1.000
_cell.angle_alpha   90.00
_cell.angle_beta   90.00
_cell.angle_gamma   90.00
#
_symmetry.space_group_name_H-M   'P 1'
#
loop_
_entity.id
_entity.type
_entity.pdbx_description
1 polymer ?
#
loop_
_entity_poly.entity_id
_entity_poly.type
_entity_poly.pdbx_seq_one_letter_code
_entity_poly.pdbx_strand_id
1 'polypeptide(L)' 'YIIDCDASAVGWGAVLQQQLPDETSPRIIAYAGRVFSPAERKWSATELEAMAVICSLEEFREYILGRQC' A
#
# COMPACT_ATOMS: atom_id res chain seq x y z
N TYR A 1 -5.09 6.86 -9.43
CA TYR A 1 -3.92 6.39 -8.65
C TYR A 1 -3.92 4.88 -8.69
N ILE A 2 -2.75 4.27 -8.58
CA ILE A 2 -2.55 2.82 -8.48
C ILE A 2 -1.80 2.59 -7.16
N ILE A 3 -2.24 1.63 -6.36
CA ILE A 3 -1.56 1.24 -5.12
C ILE A 3 -1.16 -0.22 -5.28
N ASP A 4 0.14 -0.47 -5.24
CA ASP A 4 0.69 -1.82 -5.16
C ASP A 4 1.13 -2.05 -3.72
N CYS A 5 0.71 -3.16 -3.10
CA CYS A 5 1.10 -3.53 -1.75
C CYS A 5 1.47 -5.00 -1.68
N ASP A 6 2.40 -5.33 -0.77
CA ASP A 6 2.89 -6.68 -0.54
C ASP A 6 3.17 -6.88 0.95
N ALA A 7 2.93 -8.09 1.44
CA ALA A 7 3.23 -8.47 2.81
C ALA A 7 4.22 -9.63 2.87
N SER A 8 5.16 -9.54 3.81
CA SER A 8 6.08 -10.62 4.15
C SER A 8 5.84 -11.08 5.59
N ALA A 9 6.47 -12.18 6.01
CA ALA A 9 6.42 -12.61 7.41
C ALA A 9 7.02 -11.60 8.42
N VAL A 10 7.71 -10.55 7.93
CA VAL A 10 8.41 -9.57 8.77
C VAL A 10 7.67 -8.23 8.85
N GLY A 11 6.98 -7.84 7.78
CA GLY A 11 6.36 -6.53 7.63
C GLY A 11 5.70 -6.40 6.27
N TRP A 12 5.09 -5.25 6.02
CA TRP A 12 4.43 -4.93 4.76
C TRP A 12 5.03 -3.67 4.15
N GLY A 13 4.83 -3.54 2.84
CA GLY A 13 5.19 -2.35 2.08
C GLY A 13 4.15 -2.05 1.01
N ALA A 14 4.09 -0.78 0.61
CA ALA A 14 3.23 -0.33 -0.46
C ALA A 14 3.81 0.86 -1.21
N VAL A 15 3.38 1.00 -2.46
CA VAL A 15 3.79 2.04 -3.39
C VAL A 15 2.53 2.69 -3.96
N LEU A 16 2.45 4.02 -3.82
CA LEU A 16 1.44 4.84 -4.49
C LEU A 16 2.00 5.36 -5.80
N GLN A 17 1.29 5.11 -6.88
CA GLN A 17 1.62 5.56 -8.22
C GLN A 17 0.49 6.37 -8.85
N GLN A 18 0.84 7.26 -9.77
CA GLN A 18 -0.11 7.99 -10.59
C GLN A 18 0.20 7.82 -12.07
N GLN A 19 -0.81 7.39 -12.81
CA GLN A 19 -0.81 7.46 -14.27
C GLN A 19 -1.00 8.91 -14.70
N LEU A 20 -0.04 9.45 -15.44
CA LEU A 20 -0.16 10.76 -16.09
C LEU A 20 -0.61 10.57 -17.56
N PRO A 21 -1.37 11.52 -18.15
CA PRO A 21 -1.91 11.37 -19.50
C PRO A 21 -0.84 11.14 -20.58
N ASP A 22 0.34 11.72 -20.40
CA ASP A 22 1.41 11.76 -21.40
C ASP A 22 2.56 10.79 -21.10
N GLU A 23 2.47 9.99 -20.04
CA GLU A 23 3.52 9.04 -19.65
C GLU A 23 3.10 7.59 -19.91
N THR A 24 4.00 6.80 -20.50
CA THR A 24 3.75 5.37 -20.77
C THR A 24 3.75 4.51 -19.51
N SER A 25 4.42 4.96 -18.45
CA SER A 25 4.54 4.25 -17.17
C SER A 25 4.01 5.09 -16.01
N PRO A 26 3.40 4.48 -14.98
CA PRO A 26 2.99 5.21 -13.79
C PRO A 26 4.19 5.84 -13.06
N ARG A 27 4.01 7.07 -12.57
CA ARG A 27 5.01 7.75 -11.75
C ARG A 27 4.79 7.42 -10.28
N ILE A 28 5.85 7.04 -9.56
CA ILE A 28 5.79 6.79 -8.11
C ILE A 28 5.67 8.13 -7.37
N ILE A 29 4.77 8.19 -6.41
CA ILE A 29 4.47 9.37 -5.60
C ILE A 29 4.92 9.18 -4.16
N ALA A 30 4.64 8.01 -3.58
CA ALA A 30 4.92 7.75 -2.19
C ALA A 30 5.18 6.25 -1.95
N TYR A 31 5.89 5.97 -0.87
CA TYR A 31 6.11 4.64 -0.33
C TYR A 31 5.58 4.61 1.09
N ALA A 32 5.00 3.49 1.49
CA ALA A 32 4.54 3.23 2.85
C ALA A 32 4.96 1.82 3.27
N GLY A 33 5.02 1.58 4.58
CA GLY A 33 5.33 0.27 5.11
C GLY A 33 5.83 0.32 6.55
N ARG A 34 5.65 -0.79 7.26
CA ARG A 34 6.21 -0.97 8.61
C ARG A 34 6.49 -2.43 8.90
N VAL A 35 7.34 -2.63 9.89
CA VAL A 35 7.64 -3.94 10.47
C VAL A 35 6.48 -4.38 11.37
N PHE A 36 6.13 -5.66 11.32
CA PHE A 36 5.12 -6.25 12.17
C PHE A 36 5.62 -6.45 13.61
N SER A 37 4.72 -6.19 14.55
CA SER A 37 4.88 -6.55 15.95
C SER A 37 4.93 -8.09 16.12
N PRO A 38 5.47 -8.60 17.24
CA PRO A 38 5.52 -10.03 17.50
C PRO A 38 4.16 -10.75 17.47
N ALA A 39 3.07 -10.02 17.68
CA ALA A 39 1.71 -10.55 17.60
C ALA A 39 1.24 -10.67 16.14
N GLU A 40 1.43 -9.61 15.34
CA GLU A 40 1.04 -9.56 13.93
C GLU A 40 1.80 -10.61 13.09
N ARG A 41 3.07 -10.89 13.41
CA ARG A 41 3.87 -11.92 12.73
C ARG A 41 3.30 -13.35 12.82
N LYS A 42 2.33 -13.59 13.70
CA LYS A 42 1.71 -14.92 13.88
C LYS A 42 0.52 -15.14 12.94
N TRP A 43 0.07 -14.12 12.22
CA TRP A 43 -1.03 -14.23 11.28
C TRP A 43 -0.60 -15.01 10.04
N SER A 44 -1.58 -15.64 9.39
CA SER A 44 -1.37 -16.34 8.13
C SER A 44 -0.98 -15.37 7.02
N ALA A 45 -0.30 -15.86 5.97
CA ALA A 45 0.09 -15.02 4.84
C ALA A 45 -1.11 -14.25 4.26
N THR A 46 -2.26 -14.91 4.09
CA THR A 46 -3.49 -14.27 3.58
C THR A 46 -3.98 -13.12 4.47
N GLU A 47 -3.91 -13.27 5.80
CA GLU A 47 -4.27 -12.20 6.73
C GLU A 47 -3.28 -11.04 6.68
N LEU A 48 -1.99 -11.32 6.49
CA LEU A 48 -0.95 -10.30 6.34
C LEU A 48 -1.12 -9.51 5.04
N GLU A 49 -1.43 -10.17 3.93
CA GLU A 49 -1.72 -9.50 2.65
C GLU A 49 -2.97 -8.61 2.77
N ALA A 50 -4.04 -9.11 3.40
CA ALA A 50 -5.25 -8.32 3.62
C ALA A 50 -4.99 -7.10 4.52
N MET A 51 -4.18 -7.26 5.58
CA MET A 51 -3.74 -6.15 6.42
C MET A 51 -2.92 -5.14 5.63
N ALA A 52 -1.99 -5.58 4.78
CA ALA A 52 -1.20 -4.68 3.94
C ALA A 52 -2.09 -3.81 3.04
N VAL A 53 -3.14 -4.38 2.42
CA VAL A 53 -4.13 -3.61 1.65
C VAL A 53 -4.79 -2.54 2.51
N ILE A 54 -5.31 -2.91 3.69
CA ILE A 54 -5.99 -1.98 4.59
C ILE A 54 -5.05 -0.86 5.04
N CYS A 55 -3.87 -1.20 5.54
CA CYS A 55 -2.88 -0.22 5.99
C CYS A 55 -2.43 0.70 4.86
N SER A 56 -2.26 0.19 3.64
CA SER A 56 -1.92 1.02 2.47
C SER A 56 -2.99 2.06 2.17
N LEU A 57 -4.26 1.68 2.26
CA LEU A 57 -5.39 2.60 2.05
C LEU A 57 -5.48 3.66 3.16
N GLU A 58 -5.15 3.29 4.40
CA GLU A 58 -5.11 4.22 5.53
C GLU A 58 -3.96 5.24 5.39
N GLU A 59 -2.75 4.78 5.06
CA GLU A 59 -1.57 5.64 4.87
C GLU A 59 -1.75 6.60 3.68
N PHE A 60 -2.29 6.11 2.56
CA PHE A 60 -2.49 6.93 1.36
C PHE A 60 -3.84 7.65 1.33
N ARG A 61 -4.60 7.64 2.44
CA ARG A 61 -5.95 8.22 2.52
C ARG A 61 -5.98 9.66 2.03
N GLU A 62 -5.01 10.49 2.39
CA GLU A 62 -4.96 11.90 1.99
C GLU A 62 -4.76 12.10 0.47
N TYR A 63 -4.12 11.13 -0.20
CA TYR A 63 -3.92 11.18 -1.65
C TYR A 63 -5.15 10.70 -2.43
N ILE A 64 -5.82 9.66 -1.92
CA ILE A 64 -6.92 9.00 -2.64
C ILE A 64 -8.30 9.57 -2.28
N LEU A 65 -8.48 10.08 -1.06
CA LEU A 65 -9.75 10.62 -0.59
C LEU A 65 -9.90 12.08 -1.05
N GLY A 66 -10.96 12.36 -1.81
CA GLY A 66 -11.23 13.71 -2.35
C GLY A 66 -10.99 13.84 -3.84
N ARG A 67 -10.47 12.81 -4.51
CA ARG A 67 -10.46 12.74 -5.97
C ARG A 67 -11.83 12.28 -6.46
N GLN A 68 -12.78 13.21 -6.53
CA GLN A 68 -14.02 13.01 -7.27
C GLN A 68 -13.74 13.15 -8.77
N CYS A 69 -14.25 12.21 -9.55
CA CYS A 69 -14.31 12.28 -11.01
C CYS A 69 -15.17 13.48 -11.45
#